data_AF-Q6QLX7-F1
#
_entry.id   AF-Q6QLX7-F1
#
_cell.length_a   1.000
_cell.length_b   1.000
_cell.length_c   1.000
_cell.angle_alpha   90.00
_cell.angle_beta   90.00
_cell.angle_gamma   90.00
#
_symmetry.space_group_name_H-M   'P 1'
#
loop_
_entity.id
_entity.type
_entity.pdbx_description
1 polymer ?
#
loop_
_entity_poly.entity_id
_entity_poly.type
_entity_poly.pdbx_seq_one_letter_code
_entity_poly.pdbx_strand_id
1 'polypeptide(L)' 'SCSWSGKADVSAPSLTCNRDNSPLMNPDAVSGCDGGTAFTCANYSPWAIDDSLAYGFAATAINGGTESS' A
#
# COMPACT_ATOMS: atom_id res chain seq x y z
N SER A 1 -2.20 -1.28 5.10
CA SER A 1 -3.49 -0.92 5.71
C SER A 1 -4.18 0.20 4.93
N CYS A 2 -3.43 1.18 4.40
CA CYS A 2 -3.96 2.29 3.58
C CYS A 2 -4.59 1.89 2.23
N SER A 3 -4.64 0.59 1.92
CA SER A 3 -5.30 0.07 0.72
C SER A 3 -6.80 -0.15 0.88
N TRP A 4 -7.30 -0.14 2.13
CA TRP A 4 -8.72 -0.30 2.41
C TRP A 4 -9.45 1.03 2.23
N SER A 5 -10.72 0.96 1.82
CA SER A 5 -11.60 2.12 1.75
C SER A 5 -11.80 2.75 3.13
N GLY A 6 -11.94 4.09 3.17
CA GLY A 6 -12.31 4.82 4.38
C GLY A 6 -11.22 4.95 5.46
N LYS A 7 -9.96 4.61 5.14
CA LYS A 7 -8.83 4.76 6.08
C LYS A 7 -8.33 6.20 6.25
N ALA A 8 -8.47 7.03 5.23
CA ALA A 8 -8.09 8.44 5.22
C ALA A 8 -8.88 9.20 4.14
N ASP A 9 -8.87 10.53 4.18
CA ASP A 9 -9.43 11.40 3.13
C ASP A 9 -8.45 11.53 1.97
N VAL A 10 -8.55 10.61 1.01
CA VAL A 10 -7.68 10.51 -0.17
C VAL A 10 -8.53 10.31 -1.43
N SER A 11 -7.99 10.68 -2.58
CA SER A 11 -8.69 10.49 -3.87
C SER A 11 -8.91 9.02 -4.23
N ALA A 12 -8.02 8.13 -3.79
CA ALA A 12 -8.17 6.68 -3.85
C ALA A 12 -7.24 6.00 -2.81
N PRO A 13 -7.63 4.85 -2.25
CA PRO A 13 -6.73 4.02 -1.43
C PRO A 13 -5.52 3.52 -2.23
N SER A 14 -4.45 3.11 -1.54
CA SER A 14 -3.31 2.47 -2.20
C SER A 14 -3.73 1.16 -2.87
N LEU A 15 -3.34 0.94 -4.12
CA LEU A 15 -3.69 -0.29 -4.84
C LEU A 15 -3.02 -1.52 -4.22
N THR A 16 -3.72 -2.65 -4.32
CA THR A 16 -3.15 -3.99 -4.09
C THR A 16 -2.98 -4.70 -5.42
N CYS A 17 -2.24 -5.80 -5.43
CA CYS A 17 -2.05 -6.64 -6.61
C CYS A 17 -2.46 -8.08 -6.32
N ASN A 18 -2.84 -8.83 -7.35
CA ASN A 18 -2.99 -10.28 -7.24
C ASN A 18 -1.62 -10.99 -7.15
N ARG A 19 -1.64 -12.32 -7.06
CA ARG A 19 -0.41 -13.14 -6.97
C ARG A 19 0.54 -12.97 -8.15
N ASP A 20 0.02 -12.62 -9.31
CA ASP A 20 0.78 -12.39 -10.55
C ASP A 20 1.22 -10.91 -10.70
N ASN A 21 1.17 -10.14 -9.60
CA ASN A 21 1.55 -8.73 -9.56
C ASN A 21 0.76 -7.81 -10.50
N SER A 22 -0.49 -8.19 -10.80
CA SER A 22 -1.43 -7.34 -11.55
C SER A 22 -2.30 -6.53 -10.60
N PRO A 23 -2.48 -5.21 -10.82
CA PRO A 23 -3.28 -4.36 -9.93
C PRO A 23 -4.73 -4.83 -9.78
N LEU A 24 -5.25 -4.75 -8.56
CA LEU A 24 -6.64 -4.98 -8.21
C LEU A 24 -7.32 -3.64 -7.98
N MET A 25 -8.46 -3.43 -8.65
CA MET A 25 -9.26 -2.21 -8.52
C MET A 25 -10.24 -2.27 -7.35
N ASN A 26 -10.43 -3.44 -6.73
CA ASN A 26 -11.29 -3.59 -5.57
C ASN A 26 -10.48 -3.35 -4.29
N PRO A 27 -10.65 -2.19 -3.60
CA PRO A 27 -9.96 -1.91 -2.35
C PRO A 27 -10.39 -2.83 -1.20
N ASP A 28 -11.52 -3.52 -1.33
CA ASP A 28 -12.07 -4.41 -0.30
C ASP A 28 -11.79 -5.90 -0.60
N ALA A 29 -10.88 -6.19 -1.55
CA ALA A 29 -10.39 -7.55 -1.77
C ALA A 29 -9.64 -8.07 -0.54
N VAL A 30 -10.01 -9.25 -0.05
CA VAL A 30 -9.45 -9.84 1.18
C VAL A 30 -7.93 -10.00 1.05
N SER A 31 -7.21 -9.62 2.11
CA SER A 31 -5.76 -9.75 2.19
C SER A 31 -5.33 -11.21 2.02
N GLY A 32 -4.25 -11.45 1.28
CA GLY A 32 -3.63 -12.77 1.17
C GLY A 32 -3.14 -13.31 2.52
N CYS A 33 -2.83 -12.43 3.48
CA CYS A 33 -2.49 -12.84 4.84
C CYS A 33 -3.70 -13.42 5.61
N ASP A 34 -4.92 -13.09 5.17
CA ASP A 34 -6.19 -13.58 5.72
C ASP A 34 -6.83 -14.64 4.78
N GLY A 35 -6.05 -15.22 3.86
CA GLY A 35 -6.50 -16.24 2.91
C GLY A 35 -7.17 -15.70 1.64
N GLY A 36 -7.13 -14.39 1.41
CA GLY A 36 -7.65 -13.75 0.21
C GLY A 36 -6.67 -13.68 -0.96
N THR A 37 -6.92 -12.76 -1.88
CA THR A 37 -6.19 -12.63 -3.16
C THR A 37 -5.46 -11.30 -3.32
N ALA A 38 -5.53 -10.40 -2.34
CA ALA A 38 -4.88 -9.09 -2.38
C ALA A 38 -3.52 -9.11 -1.67
N PHE A 39 -2.48 -8.72 -2.40
CA PHE A 39 -1.09 -8.65 -1.93
C PHE A 39 -0.51 -7.26 -2.17
N THR A 40 0.64 -6.96 -1.58
CA THR A 40 1.41 -5.75 -1.89
C THR A 40 1.93 -5.82 -3.33
N CYS A 41 1.74 -4.76 -4.11
CA CYS A 41 2.32 -4.67 -5.46
C CYS A 41 3.84 -4.56 -5.40
N ALA A 42 4.55 -5.27 -6.27
CA ALA A 42 6.01 -5.28 -6.29
C ALA A 42 6.61 -3.92 -6.66
N ASN A 43 5.85 -3.05 -7.34
CA ASN A 43 6.27 -1.68 -7.62
C ASN A 43 6.28 -0.76 -6.38
N TYR A 44 5.84 -1.25 -5.22
CA TYR A 44 6.06 -0.59 -3.92
C TYR A 44 7.45 -0.88 -3.33
N SER A 45 8.36 -1.46 -4.12
CA SER A 45 9.77 -1.61 -3.77
C SER A 45 10.50 -0.26 -3.87
N PRO A 46 11.52 -0.02 -3.02
CA PRO A 46 12.33 1.18 -3.13
C PRO A 46 13.27 1.13 -4.35
N TRP A 47 13.69 2.29 -4.81
CA TRP A 47 14.72 2.43 -5.85
C TRP A 47 15.59 3.65 -5.59
N ALA A 48 16.87 3.55 -5.98
CA ALA A 48 17.81 4.66 -5.92
C ALA A 48 17.63 5.59 -7.12
N ILE A 49 17.75 6.90 -6.87
CA ILE A 49 17.90 7.93 -7.91
C ILE A 49 19.38 8.15 -8.19
N ASP A 50 20.18 8.25 -7.12
CA ASP A 50 21.65 8.32 -7.14
C ASP A 50 22.21 7.80 -5.80
N ASP A 51 23.52 7.91 -5.58
CA ASP A 51 24.21 7.41 -4.38
C ASP A 51 23.72 8.07 -3.07
N SER A 52 23.04 9.22 -3.15
CA SER A 52 22.59 10.01 -2.01
C SER A 52 21.07 10.11 -1.86
N LEU A 53 20.30 9.70 -2.86
CA LEU A 53 18.84 9.82 -2.88
C LEU A 53 18.15 8.53 -3.36
N ALA A 54 17.09 8.14 -2.65
CA ALA A 54 16.20 7.04 -3.01
C ALA A 54 14.73 7.39 -2.70
N TYR A 55 13.81 6.76 -3.41
CA TYR A 55 12.38 6.79 -3.11
C TYR A 55 11.88 5.39 -2.73
N GLY A 56 10.78 5.35 -1.99
CA GLY A 56 10.18 4.10 -1.55
C GLY A 56 8.91 4.32 -0.72
N PHE A 57 8.47 3.26 -0.07
CA PHE A 57 7.24 3.20 0.71
C PHE A 57 7.55 2.65 2.10
N ALA A 58 6.74 3.02 3.09
CA ALA A 58 6.91 2.58 4.46
C ALA A 58 5.55 2.38 5.16
N ALA A 59 5.50 1.44 6.10
CA ALA A 59 4.47 1.41 7.12
C ALA A 59 4.90 2.33 8.28
N THR A 60 4.03 3.22 8.73
CA THR A 60 4.37 4.26 9.70
C THR A 60 3.51 4.17 10.95
N ALA A 61 4.09 4.60 12.07
CA ALA A 61 3.39 4.88 13.31
C ALA A 61 3.94 6.21 13.82
N ILE A 62 3.14 7.27 13.74
CA ILE A 62 3.56 8.64 14.02
C ILE A 62 2.96 9.07 15.36
N ASN A 63 3.80 9.52 16.29
CA ASN A 63 3.36 9.93 17.61
C ASN A 63 2.38 11.11 17.51
N GLY A 64 1.22 10.99 18.16
CA GLY A 64 0.15 12.00 18.09
C GLY A 64 -0.68 11.99 16.80
N GLY A 65 -0.39 11.11 15.85
CA GLY A 65 -1.18 10.92 14.63
C GLY A 65 -2.03 9.65 14.65
N THR A 66 -2.91 9.51 13.66
CA THR A 66 -3.67 8.29 13.36
C THR A 66 -3.51 7.92 11.88
N GLU A 67 -4.06 6.79 11.45
CA GLU A 67 -4.05 6.41 10.03
C GLU A 67 -4.75 7.44 9.12
N SER A 68 -5.66 8.25 9.68
CA SER A 68 -6.50 9.20 8.94
C SER A 68 -5.94 10.61 8.82
N SER A 69 -4.78 10.90 9.44
CA SER A 69 -4.29 12.27 9.66
C SER A 69 -2.81 12.45 9.33
#